data_AF-A0A811MJJ7-F1
#
_entry.id   AF-A0A811MJJ7-F1
#
_cell.length_a   1.000
_cell.length_b   1.000
_cell.length_c   1.000
_cell.angle_alpha   90.00
_cell.angle_beta   90.00
_cell.angle_gamma   90.00
#
_symmetry.space_group_name_H-M   'P 1'
#
loop_
_entity.id
_entity.type
_entity.pdbx_description
1 polymer ?
#
loop_
_entity_poly.entity_id
_entity_poly.type
_entity_poly.pdbx_seq_one_letter_code
_entity_poly.pdbx_strand_id
1 'polypeptide(L)'
;MTPPHLPVAVAVTVAVAVLLLFLWLPATPPAAADPTPTPWPPQFHATLVMDYHGNMSVADLWYDWPGGRNLHVIRYQLAADAPYYDNEWNNGTSFFYTPARRTCRSAAVGVGILRPDWLRPGAVYLGRRDAGGFDCHV
;
A
#
# COMPACT_ATOMS: atom_id res chain seq x y z
N MET A 1 45.46 38.39 -34.97
CA MET A 1 44.97 38.21 -33.58
C MET A 1 45.33 36.79 -33.16
N THR A 2 46.47 36.64 -32.48
CA THR A 2 46.91 35.35 -31.91
C THR A 2 46.19 35.12 -30.59
N PRO A 3 45.64 33.93 -30.33
CA PRO A 3 44.93 33.66 -29.08
C PRO A 3 45.93 33.63 -27.91
N PRO A 4 45.53 34.10 -26.71
CA PRO A 4 46.39 34.01 -25.54
C PRO A 4 46.59 32.55 -25.14
N HIS A 5 47.83 32.08 -25.22
CA HIS A 5 48.23 30.76 -24.71
C HIS A 5 48.36 30.83 -23.20
N LEU A 6 47.51 30.10 -22.47
CA LEU A 6 47.70 29.90 -21.04
C LEU A 6 49.03 29.16 -20.79
N PRO A 7 49.86 29.59 -19.82
CA PRO A 7 51.09 28.91 -19.48
C PRO A 7 50.77 27.50 -18.95
N VAL A 8 51.45 26.49 -19.49
CA VAL A 8 51.26 25.05 -19.19
C VAL A 8 51.22 24.77 -17.68
N ALA A 9 52.03 25.49 -16.88
CA ALA A 9 52.06 25.36 -15.43
C ALA A 9 50.73 25.71 -14.74
N VAL A 10 50.00 26.71 -15.24
CA VAL A 10 48.68 27.12 -14.72
C VAL A 10 47.62 26.07 -15.08
N ALA A 11 47.68 25.50 -16.28
CA ALA A 11 46.79 24.42 -16.68
C ALA A 11 46.98 23.16 -15.81
N VAL A 12 48.23 22.80 -15.48
CA VAL A 12 48.55 21.67 -14.60
C VAL A 12 48.08 21.90 -13.16
N THR A 13 48.27 23.11 -12.60
CA THR A 13 47.80 23.42 -11.23
C THR A 13 46.28 23.42 -11.13
N VAL A 14 45.58 23.95 -12.13
CA VAL A 14 44.12 23.90 -12.21
C VAL A 14 43.63 22.45 -12.30
N ALA A 15 44.26 21.62 -13.13
CA ALA A 15 43.91 20.20 -13.26
C ALA A 15 44.11 19.41 -11.95
N VAL A 16 45.22 19.65 -11.24
CA VAL A 16 45.49 19.02 -9.93
C VAL A 16 44.49 19.50 -8.89
N ALA A 17 44.17 20.80 -8.83
CA ALA A 17 43.18 21.33 -7.89
C ALA A 17 41.77 20.76 -8.15
N VAL A 18 41.37 20.62 -9.42
CA VAL A 18 40.10 19.99 -9.81
C VAL A 18 40.08 18.51 -9.43
N LEU A 19 41.17 17.77 -9.66
CA LEU A 19 41.28 16.36 -9.26
C LEU A 19 41.19 16.19 -7.74
N LEU A 20 41.87 17.05 -6.97
CA LEU A 20 41.79 17.06 -5.50
C LEU A 20 40.37 17.39 -5.02
N LEU A 21 39.66 18.29 -5.70
CA LEU A 21 38.26 18.59 -5.43
C LEU A 21 37.35 17.38 -5.67
N PHE A 22 37.56 16.63 -6.75
CA PHE A 22 36.83 15.39 -7.04
C PHE A 22 37.13 14.27 -6.02
N LEU A 23 38.35 14.20 -5.51
CA LEU A 23 38.75 13.27 -4.45
C LEU A 23 38.18 13.63 -3.07
N TRP A 24 37.72 14.88 -2.90
CA TRP A 24 37.09 15.37 -1.67
C TRP A 24 35.55 15.39 -1.74
N LEU A 25 34.95 15.01 -2.87
CA LEU A 25 33.51 14.82 -2.93
C LEU A 25 33.10 13.65 -2.03
N PRO A 26 32.20 13.85 -1.06
CA PRO A 26 31.69 12.74 -0.28
C PRO A 26 30.96 11.78 -1.22
N ALA A 27 31.26 10.48 -1.10
CA ALA A 27 30.51 9.46 -1.81
C ALA A 27 29.04 9.56 -1.40
N THR A 28 28.14 9.64 -2.39
CA THR A 28 26.70 9.59 -2.11
C THR A 28 26.43 8.26 -1.41
N PRO A 29 25.86 8.26 -0.18
CA PRO A 29 25.49 7.01 0.45
C PRO A 29 24.49 6.28 -0.46
N PRO A 30 24.53 4.93 -0.50
CA PRO A 30 23.52 4.18 -1.23
C PRO A 30 22.14 4.59 -0.74
N ALA A 31 21.19 4.71 -1.67
CA ALA A 31 19.79 4.96 -1.30
C ALA A 31 19.36 3.90 -0.28
N ALA A 32 18.70 4.34 0.80
CA ALA A 32 18.15 3.43 1.79
C ALA A 32 17.20 2.45 1.09
N ALA A 33 17.28 1.17 1.46
CA ALA A 33 16.36 0.17 0.92
C ALA A 33 14.92 0.50 1.33
N ASP A 34 13.99 0.21 0.44
CA ASP A 34 12.56 0.38 0.74
C ASP A 34 12.16 -0.47 1.95
N PRO A 35 11.25 0.05 2.80
CA PRO A 35 10.79 -0.68 3.96
C PRO A 35 10.01 -1.93 3.53
N THR A 36 10.17 -3.01 4.28
CA THR A 36 9.36 -4.22 4.08
C THR A 36 7.96 -4.02 4.69
N PRO A 37 6.86 -4.22 3.93
CA PRO A 37 5.51 -4.11 4.48
C PRO A 37 5.29 -5.03 5.67
N THR A 38 4.69 -4.50 6.73
CA THR A 38 4.25 -5.29 7.88
C THR A 38 3.09 -6.20 7.47
N PRO A 39 3.16 -7.52 7.70
CA PRO A 39 2.03 -8.40 7.44
C PRO A 39 0.81 -8.00 8.26
N TRP A 40 -0.38 -8.20 7.70
CA TRP A 40 -1.61 -8.08 8.47
C TRP A 40 -1.62 -9.10 9.63
N PRO A 41 -2.20 -8.74 10.80
CA PRO A 41 -2.46 -9.70 11.86
C PRO A 41 -3.29 -10.88 11.34
N PRO A 42 -3.09 -12.11 11.86
CA PRO A 42 -3.83 -13.28 11.39
C PRO A 42 -5.33 -13.16 11.64
N GLN A 43 -5.74 -12.39 12.65
CA GLN A 43 -7.13 -12.08 12.94
C GLN A 43 -7.21 -10.62 13.40
N PHE A 44 -8.21 -9.88 12.91
CA PHE A 44 -8.51 -8.54 13.39
C PHE A 44 -9.95 -8.14 13.08
N HIS A 45 -10.40 -7.08 13.74
CA HIS A 45 -11.63 -6.36 13.43
C HIS A 45 -11.29 -4.93 13.00
N ALA A 46 -12.00 -4.42 11.99
CA ALA A 46 -11.84 -3.06 11.51
C ALA A 46 -13.18 -2.47 11.06
N THR A 47 -13.32 -1.16 11.13
CA THR A 47 -14.43 -0.44 10.51
C THR A 47 -13.93 0.20 9.21
N LEU A 48 -14.63 -0.08 8.12
CA LEU A 48 -14.31 0.39 6.78
C LEU A 48 -15.35 1.43 6.34
N VAL A 49 -14.88 2.50 5.69
CA VAL A 49 -15.72 3.38 4.87
C VAL A 49 -15.44 3.02 3.43
N MET A 50 -16.47 2.57 2.71
CA MET A 50 -16.34 2.03 1.36
C MET A 50 -17.15 2.85 0.38
N ASP A 51 -16.57 3.13 -0.79
CA ASP A 51 -17.25 3.72 -1.93
C ASP A 51 -17.30 2.71 -3.08
N TYR A 52 -18.50 2.41 -3.54
CA TYR A 52 -18.71 1.65 -4.77
C TYR A 52 -19.52 2.48 -5.76
N HIS A 53 -18.83 3.11 -6.70
CA HIS A 53 -19.43 3.94 -7.76
C HIS A 53 -20.30 5.09 -7.21
N GLY A 54 -19.88 5.74 -6.13
CA GLY A 54 -20.61 6.79 -5.43
C GLY A 54 -21.59 6.29 -4.37
N ASN A 55 -21.75 4.97 -4.22
CA ASN A 55 -22.59 4.38 -3.17
C ASN A 55 -21.77 4.12 -1.91
N MET A 56 -21.84 5.08 -0.98
CA MET A 56 -21.14 5.03 0.29
C MET A 56 -21.76 4.03 1.26
N SER A 57 -20.90 3.25 1.93
CA SER A 57 -21.29 2.35 3.00
C SER A 57 -20.24 2.33 4.11
N VAL A 58 -20.69 1.92 5.31
CA VAL A 58 -19.80 1.59 6.42
C VAL A 58 -19.91 0.10 6.67
N ALA A 59 -18.79 -0.58 6.85
CA ALA A 59 -18.77 -2.00 7.16
C ALA A 59 -17.89 -2.32 8.37
N ASP A 60 -18.37 -3.23 9.21
CA ASP A 60 -17.50 -3.94 10.14
C ASP A 60 -16.89 -5.14 9.42
N LEU A 61 -15.56 -5.18 9.38
CA LEU A 61 -14.77 -6.28 8.84
C LEU A 61 -14.29 -7.19 9.96
N TRP A 62 -14.60 -8.48 9.86
CA TRP A 62 -14.02 -9.53 10.69
C TRP A 62 -13.14 -10.42 9.83
N TYR A 63 -11.83 -10.21 9.95
CA TYR A 63 -10.83 -10.95 9.19
C TYR A 63 -10.32 -12.13 10.02
N ASP A 64 -10.36 -13.34 9.47
CA ASP A 64 -9.94 -14.58 10.12
C ASP A 64 -9.14 -15.47 9.15
N TRP A 65 -7.84 -15.23 9.06
CA TRP A 65 -6.94 -15.99 8.17
C TRP A 65 -6.86 -17.48 8.52
N PRO A 66 -6.65 -17.89 9.79
CA PRO A 66 -6.64 -19.32 10.14
C PRO A 66 -7.96 -20.01 9.83
N GLY A 67 -9.08 -19.32 10.02
CA GLY A 67 -10.42 -19.81 9.64
C GLY A 67 -10.74 -19.71 8.15
N GLY A 68 -9.88 -19.07 7.37
CA GLY A 68 -10.02 -18.91 5.92
C GLY A 68 -11.26 -18.13 5.49
N ARG A 69 -11.68 -17.13 6.29
CA ARG A 69 -12.91 -16.36 6.06
C ARG A 69 -12.75 -14.88 6.37
N ASN A 70 -13.52 -14.07 5.66
CA ASN A 70 -13.60 -12.63 5.85
C ASN A 70 -15.07 -12.21 5.80
N LEU A 71 -15.56 -11.57 6.87
CA LEU A 71 -16.96 -11.17 6.98
C LEU A 71 -17.08 -9.65 7.00
N HIS A 72 -17.76 -9.09 6.01
CA HIS A 72 -18.23 -7.71 6.04
C HIS A 72 -19.68 -7.67 6.51
N VAL A 73 -19.96 -6.82 7.50
CA VAL A 73 -21.31 -6.45 7.93
C VAL A 73 -21.58 -5.02 7.47
N ILE A 74 -22.24 -4.89 6.32
CA ILE A 74 -22.31 -3.65 5.54
C ILE A 74 -23.61 -2.91 5.83
N ARG A 75 -23.49 -1.61 6.12
CA ARG A 75 -24.58 -0.66 6.34
C ARG A 75 -24.51 0.43 5.29
N TYR A 76 -25.53 0.50 4.43
CA TYR A 76 -25.69 1.59 3.47
C TYR A 76 -26.48 2.73 4.11
N GLN A 77 -26.15 3.97 3.75
CA GLN A 77 -26.77 5.17 4.35
C GLN A 77 -28.30 5.22 4.21
N LEU A 78 -28.86 4.59 3.16
CA LEU A 78 -30.30 4.56 2.87
C LEU A 78 -30.92 3.15 2.95
N ALA A 79 -30.18 2.13 3.40
CA ALA A 79 -30.75 0.79 3.56
C ALA A 79 -31.64 0.73 4.81
N ALA A 80 -32.93 0.47 4.60
CA ALA A 80 -34.02 0.81 5.51
C ALA A 80 -34.04 0.18 6.91
N ASP A 81 -33.20 -0.81 7.26
CA ASP A 81 -33.29 -1.47 8.59
C ASP A 81 -32.23 -2.53 8.89
N ALA A 82 -31.76 -3.28 7.90
CA ALA A 82 -30.94 -4.47 8.13
C ALA A 82 -29.58 -4.42 7.40
N PRO A 83 -28.47 -4.80 8.06
CA PRO A 83 -27.18 -4.90 7.41
C PRO A 83 -27.17 -6.01 6.35
N TYR A 84 -26.38 -5.78 5.31
CA TYR A 84 -26.06 -6.77 4.28
C TYR A 84 -24.74 -7.45 4.64
N TYR A 85 -24.70 -8.78 4.55
CA TYR A 85 -23.54 -9.56 4.92
C TYR A 85 -22.86 -10.09 3.67
N ASP A 86 -21.53 -9.93 3.63
CA ASP A 86 -20.65 -10.51 2.63
C ASP A 86 -19.61 -11.40 3.33
N ASN A 87 -19.75 -12.71 3.18
CA ASN A 87 -18.89 -13.71 3.81
C ASN A 87 -18.04 -14.39 2.75
N GLU A 88 -16.78 -13.99 2.66
CA GLU A 88 -15.81 -14.41 1.66
C GLU A 88 -14.92 -15.52 2.21
N TRP A 89 -14.66 -16.56 1.40
CA TRP A 89 -13.84 -17.70 1.80
C TRP A 89 -12.61 -17.85 0.92
N ASN A 90 -11.54 -18.41 1.49
CA ASN A 90 -10.28 -18.65 0.80
C ASN A 90 -10.36 -19.57 -0.42
N ASN A 91 -11.41 -20.39 -0.51
CA ASN A 91 -11.65 -21.24 -1.67
C ASN A 91 -12.30 -20.49 -2.86
N GLY A 92 -12.48 -19.17 -2.75
CA GLY A 92 -13.08 -18.36 -3.80
C GLY A 92 -14.61 -18.38 -3.83
N THR A 93 -15.25 -18.86 -2.75
CA THR A 93 -16.71 -18.78 -2.58
C THR A 93 -17.06 -17.60 -1.69
N SER A 94 -18.06 -16.82 -2.09
CA SER A 94 -18.67 -15.80 -1.24
C SER A 94 -20.15 -16.10 -1.01
N PHE A 95 -20.65 -15.77 0.18
CA PHE A 95 -22.05 -15.83 0.54
C PHE A 95 -22.56 -14.45 0.87
N PHE A 96 -23.67 -14.08 0.25
CA PHE A 96 -24.29 -12.78 0.36
C PHE A 96 -25.69 -12.92 0.93
N TYR A 97 -25.97 -12.28 2.05
CA TYR A 97 -27.24 -12.51 2.73
C TYR A 97 -27.72 -11.32 3.57
N THR A 98 -29.02 -11.31 3.85
CA THR A 98 -29.65 -10.38 4.79
C THR A 98 -30.56 -11.21 5.70
N PRO A 99 -30.12 -11.59 6.91
CA PRO A 99 -30.86 -12.53 7.77
C PRO A 99 -32.30 -12.08 8.04
N ALA A 100 -32.49 -10.78 8.31
CA ALA A 100 -33.81 -10.19 8.57
C ALA A 100 -34.80 -10.39 7.40
N ARG A 101 -34.29 -10.51 6.17
CA ARG A 101 -35.08 -10.68 4.94
C ARG A 101 -35.10 -12.12 4.44
N ARG A 102 -34.39 -13.04 5.13
CA ARG A 102 -34.23 -14.45 4.74
C ARG A 102 -33.73 -14.62 3.30
N THR A 103 -32.91 -13.69 2.82
CA THR A 103 -32.29 -13.74 1.50
C THR A 103 -30.87 -14.28 1.63
N CYS A 104 -30.49 -15.18 0.73
CA CYS A 104 -29.13 -15.71 0.65
C CYS A 104 -28.83 -16.09 -0.81
N ARG A 105 -27.61 -15.80 -1.25
CA ARG A 105 -27.03 -16.31 -2.50
C ARG A 105 -25.55 -16.58 -2.31
N SER A 106 -25.01 -17.50 -3.09
CA SER A 106 -23.56 -17.71 -3.19
C SER A 106 -23.04 -17.27 -4.55
N ALA A 107 -21.74 -16.99 -4.63
CA ALA A 107 -21.03 -16.81 -5.89
C ALA A 107 -19.64 -17.45 -5.81
N ALA A 108 -19.18 -18.01 -6.92
CA ALA A 108 -17.78 -18.39 -7.10
C ALA A 108 -17.05 -17.18 -7.70
N VAL A 109 -16.38 -16.41 -6.85
CA VAL A 109 -15.61 -15.22 -7.25
C VAL A 109 -14.24 -15.59 -7.83
N GLY A 110 -13.78 -16.81 -7.59
CA GLY A 110 -12.52 -17.34 -8.15
C GLY A 110 -11.25 -16.81 -7.47
N VAL A 111 -11.39 -15.97 -6.43
CA VAL A 111 -10.30 -15.43 -5.62
C VAL A 111 -10.64 -15.53 -4.14
N GLY A 112 -9.65 -15.92 -3.32
CA GLY A 112 -9.80 -16.00 -1.86
C GLY A 112 -9.63 -14.65 -1.17
N ILE A 113 -9.65 -14.65 0.16
CA ILE A 113 -9.41 -13.44 0.96
C ILE A 113 -7.94 -13.03 0.86
N LEU A 114 -7.65 -11.75 1.11
CA LEU A 114 -6.27 -11.25 1.13
C LEU A 114 -5.43 -12.03 2.14
N ARG A 115 -4.25 -12.48 1.71
CA ARG A 115 -3.28 -13.13 2.61
C ARG A 115 -2.65 -12.10 3.54
N PRO A 116 -2.12 -12.49 4.71
CA PRO A 116 -1.41 -11.58 5.60
C PRO A 116 -0.28 -10.78 4.92
N ASP A 117 0.35 -11.36 3.91
CA ASP A 117 1.48 -10.79 3.20
C ASP A 117 1.12 -10.17 1.84
N TRP A 118 -0.15 -9.87 1.58
CA TRP A 118 -0.64 -9.47 0.25
C TRP A 118 0.08 -8.27 -0.38
N LEU A 119 0.68 -7.37 0.43
CA LEU A 119 1.47 -6.23 -0.05
C LEU A 119 2.92 -6.57 -0.45
N ARG A 120 3.47 -7.74 -0.07
CA ARG A 120 4.86 -8.06 -0.40
C ARG A 120 5.11 -8.29 -1.90
N PRO A 121 4.24 -9.02 -2.63
CA PRO A 121 4.51 -9.32 -4.03
C PRO A 121 4.15 -8.12 -4.91
N GLY A 122 5.15 -7.51 -5.53
CA GLY A 122 4.94 -6.54 -6.62
C GLY A 122 4.47 -5.15 -6.22
N ALA A 123 4.42 -4.82 -4.92
CA ALA A 123 4.18 -3.45 -4.48
C ALA A 123 5.41 -2.56 -4.78
N VAL A 124 5.15 -1.28 -5.06
CA VAL A 124 6.16 -0.24 -5.26
C VAL A 124 5.99 0.77 -4.14
N TYR A 125 7.05 1.02 -3.38
CA TYR A 125 7.03 2.00 -2.31
C TYR A 125 7.01 3.43 -2.88
N LEU A 126 6.03 4.22 -2.45
CA LEU A 126 5.76 5.60 -2.88
C LEU A 126 6.21 6.64 -1.85
N GLY A 127 6.67 6.20 -0.67
CA GLY A 127 7.21 7.08 0.37
C GLY A 127 6.32 7.20 1.60
N ARG A 128 6.57 8.23 2.40
CA ARG A 128 5.81 8.50 3.65
C ARG A 128 4.77 9.58 3.41
N ARG A 129 3.60 9.43 4.01
CA ARG A 129 2.51 10.42 3.98
C ARG A 129 1.86 10.55 5.34
N ASP A 130 1.44 11.77 5.69
CA ASP A 130 0.50 11.97 6.80
C ASP A 130 -0.91 11.60 6.32
N ALA A 131 -1.59 10.78 7.10
CA ALA A 131 -2.99 10.42 6.91
C ALA A 131 -3.77 10.73 8.18
N GLY A 132 -4.05 12.00 8.43
CA GLY A 132 -4.86 12.42 9.58
C GLY A 132 -4.09 12.29 10.91
N GLY A 133 -2.81 12.66 10.91
CA GLY A 133 -1.93 12.56 12.07
C GLY A 133 -1.23 11.20 12.22
N PHE A 134 -1.47 10.27 11.30
CA PHE A 134 -0.74 9.00 11.23
C PHE A 134 0.35 9.08 10.14
N ASP A 135 1.57 8.74 10.52
CA ASP A 135 2.68 8.58 9.58
C ASP A 135 2.57 7.22 8.88
N CYS A 136 2.23 7.24 7.60
CA CYS A 136 1.96 6.05 6.80
C CYS A 136 3.03 5.85 5.73
N HIS A 137 3.48 4.60 5.59
CA HIS A 137 4.26 4.13 4.46
C HIS A 137 3.31 3.68 3.34
N VAL A 138 3.45 4.27 2.16
CA VAL A 138 2.57 4.05 0.99
C VAL A 138 3.35 3.39 -0.13
#